data_AF-A0A1W9MSF3-F1
#
_entry.id   AF-A0A1W9MSF3-F1
#
_cell.length_a   1.000
_cell.length_b   1.000
_cell.length_c   1.000
_cell.angle_alpha   90.00
_cell.angle_beta   90.00
_cell.angle_gamma   90.00
#
_symmetry.space_group_name_H-M   'P 1'
#
loop_
_entity.id
_entity.type
_entity.pdbx_description
1 polymer ?
#
loop_
_entity_poly.entity_id
_entity_poly.type
_entity_poly.pdbx_seq_one_letter_code
_entity_poly.pdbx_strand_id
1 'polypeptide(L)' 'MGSQDIYRAACLAQSKAGFISRISIVLEEADESYFWLEFIIDEGLMNANLIEHLLKEAGELTAIFLSSRNTAKK' A
#
# COMPACT_ATOMS: atom_id res chain seq x y z
N MET A 1 14.21 -6.25 -2.44
CA MET A 1 14.64 -5.74 -1.13
C MET A 1 14.23 -4.27 -1.10
N GLY A 2 13.06 -3.91 -0.56
CA GLY A 2 12.67 -2.47 -0.59
C GLY A 2 11.33 -2.07 0.01
N SER A 3 10.26 -2.85 -0.13
CA SER A 3 8.92 -2.34 0.21
C SER A 3 8.57 -2.39 1.71
N GLN A 4 9.01 -3.41 2.46
CA GLN A 4 8.68 -3.53 3.89
C GLN A 4 9.50 -2.58 4.80
N ASP A 5 10.67 -2.13 4.36
CA ASP A 5 11.55 -1.26 5.15
C ASP A 5 11.01 0.17 5.28
N ILE A 6 10.21 0.64 4.31
CA ILE A 6 9.76 2.03 4.23
C ILE A 6 8.62 2.33 5.21
N TYR A 7 7.65 1.42 5.40
CA TYR A 7 6.61 1.61 6.42
C TYR A 7 7.20 1.63 7.83
N ARG A 8 8.10 0.69 8.12
CA ARG A 8 8.82 0.67 9.41
C ARG A 8 9.66 1.95 9.60
N ALA A 9 10.33 2.42 8.55
CA ALA A 9 11.05 3.70 8.57
C ALA A 9 10.11 4.92 8.67
N ALA A 10 8.87 4.83 8.17
CA ALA A 10 7.85 5.85 8.35
C ALA A 10 7.49 5.95 9.83
N CYS A 11 7.22 4.84 10.51
CA CYS A 11 6.95 4.81 11.95
C CYS A 11 8.11 5.34 12.81
N LEU A 12 9.35 5.27 12.33
CA LEU A 12 10.54 5.78 13.00
C LEU A 12 10.89 7.24 12.61
N ALA A 13 10.04 7.88 11.81
CA ALA A 13 10.29 9.24 11.35
C ALA A 13 10.38 10.23 12.51
N GLN A 14 11.49 10.98 12.54
CA GLN A 14 11.74 12.01 13.55
C GLN A 14 10.99 13.33 13.30
N SER A 15 10.19 13.41 12.23
CA SER A 15 9.40 14.60 11.90
C SER A 15 8.09 14.24 11.19
N LYS A 16 7.07 15.09 11.39
CA LYS A 16 5.76 14.97 10.73
C LYS A 16 5.88 14.97 9.20
N ALA A 17 6.72 15.85 8.65
CA ALA A 17 7.00 15.88 7.21
C ALA A 17 7.68 14.58 6.71
N GLY A 18 8.64 14.05 7.47
CA GLY A 18 9.31 12.79 7.15
C GLY A 18 8.37 11.58 7.20
N PHE A 19 7.43 11.57 8.15
CA PHE A 19 6.38 10.56 8.23
C PHE A 19 5.46 10.63 7.00
N ILE A 20 4.94 11.82 6.66
CA ILE A 20 4.03 12.02 5.52
C ILE A 20 4.69 11.61 4.20
N SER A 21 5.96 11.99 4.00
CA SER A 21 6.71 11.63 2.79
C SER A 21 6.83 10.11 2.64
N ARG A 22 7.27 9.41 3.70
CA ARG A 22 7.43 7.96 3.65
C ARG A 22 6.11 7.20 3.53
N ILE A 23 5.06 7.63 4.22
CA ILE A 23 3.72 7.04 4.05
C ILE A 23 3.17 7.26 2.64
N SER A 24 3.50 8.38 1.99
CA SER A 24 3.06 8.61 0.61
C SER A 24 3.71 7.60 -0.35
N ILE A 25 4.98 7.27 -0.14
CA ILE A 25 5.68 6.22 -0.90
C ILE A 25 5.01 4.86 -0.64
N VAL A 26 4.78 4.49 0.63
CA VAL A 26 4.11 3.22 0.98
C VAL A 26 2.72 3.10 0.34
N LEU A 27 1.99 4.22 0.25
CA LEU A 27 0.69 4.25 -0.42
C LEU A 27 0.82 3.99 -1.92
N GLU A 28 1.77 4.64 -2.60
CA GLU A 28 2.03 4.42 -4.03
C GLU A 28 2.37 2.95 -4.31
N GLU A 29 3.27 2.36 -3.53
CA GLU A 29 3.67 0.95 -3.66
C GLU A 29 2.50 -0.03 -3.41
N ALA A 30 1.61 0.29 -2.45
CA ALA A 30 0.44 -0.52 -2.15
C ALA A 30 -0.62 -0.43 -3.25
N ASP A 31 -0.82 0.77 -3.82
CA ASP A 31 -1.73 1.01 -4.93
C ASP A 31 -1.25 0.31 -6.22
N GLU A 32 0.04 0.39 -6.52
CA GLU A 32 0.65 -0.38 -7.61
C GLU A 32 0.49 -1.89 -7.43
N SER A 33 0.69 -2.39 -6.20
CA SER A 33 0.49 -3.81 -5.89
C SER A 33 -0.98 -4.23 -6.09
N TYR A 34 -1.93 -3.39 -5.68
CA TYR A 34 -3.36 -3.61 -5.90
C TYR A 34 -3.68 -3.67 -7.40
N PHE A 35 -3.18 -2.71 -8.18
CA PHE A 35 -3.33 -2.69 -9.64
C PHE A 35 -2.79 -3.96 -10.30
N TRP A 36 -1.62 -4.46 -9.90
CA TRP A 36 -1.09 -5.71 -10.46
C TRP A 36 -1.98 -6.92 -10.16
N LEU A 37 -2.64 -6.96 -9.00
CA LEU A 37 -3.58 -8.03 -8.66
C LEU A 37 -4.86 -7.95 -9.51
N GLU A 38 -5.39 -6.73 -9.75
CA GLU A 38 -6.51 -6.51 -10.68
C GLU A 38 -6.13 -6.96 -12.09
N PHE A 39 -4.95 -6.55 -12.57
CA PHE A 39 -4.45 -6.91 -13.89
C PHE A 39 -4.33 -8.43 -14.08
N ILE A 40 -3.83 -9.17 -13.08
CA ILE A 40 -3.70 -10.63 -13.16
C ILE A 40 -5.08 -11.31 -13.26
N ILE A 41 -6.10 -10.77 -12.58
CA ILE A 41 -7.48 -11.27 -12.68
C ILE A 41 -8.07 -10.98 -14.06
N ASP A 42 -7.92 -9.73 -14.53
CA ASP A 42 -8.49 -9.27 -15.80
C ASP A 42 -7.92 -10.03 -17.01
N GLU A 43 -6.62 -10.31 -16.99
CA GLU A 43 -5.94 -11.09 -18.03
C GLU A 43 -6.08 -12.62 -17.85
N GLY A 44 -6.76 -13.07 -16.79
CA GLY A 44 -6.97 -14.49 -16.51
C GLY A 44 -5.67 -15.28 -16.29
N LEU A 45 -4.61 -14.60 -15.82
CA LEU A 45 -3.28 -15.18 -15.65
C LEU A 45 -3.19 -16.14 -14.46
N MET A 46 -4.15 -16.07 -13.53
CA MET A 46 -4.26 -16.95 -12.36
C MET A 46 -5.72 -17.14 -11.96
N ASN A 47 -6.00 -18.20 -11.20
CA ASN A 47 -7.33 -18.44 -10.66
C ASN A 47 -7.74 -17.31 -9.70
N ALA A 48 -8.86 -16.63 -10.01
CA ALA A 48 -9.40 -15.54 -9.21
C ALA A 48 -9.57 -15.89 -7.73
N ASN A 49 -9.93 -17.13 -7.40
CA ASN A 49 -10.11 -17.57 -6.00
C ASN A 49 -8.81 -17.50 -5.17
N LEU A 50 -7.65 -17.57 -5.82
CA LEU A 50 -6.34 -17.42 -5.15
C LEU A 50 -5.97 -15.95 -4.93
N ILE A 51 -6.54 -15.05 -5.72
CA ILE A 51 -6.18 -13.63 -5.73
C ILE A 51 -7.20 -12.78 -4.99
N GLU A 52 -8.48 -13.19 -4.92
CA GLU A 52 -9.56 -12.40 -4.32
C GLU A 52 -9.23 -11.96 -2.88
N HIS A 53 -8.66 -12.86 -2.07
CA HIS A 53 -8.22 -12.53 -0.71
C HIS A 53 -7.06 -11.53 -0.70
N LEU A 54 -6.08 -11.66 -1.61
CA LEU A 54 -4.94 -10.75 -1.73
C LEU A 54 -5.37 -9.37 -2.24
N LEU A 55 -6.29 -9.33 -3.21
CA LEU A 55 -6.86 -8.11 -3.74
C LEU A 55 -7.60 -7.34 -2.64
N LYS A 56 -8.43 -8.05 -1.87
CA LYS A 56 -9.13 -7.46 -0.71
C LYS A 56 -8.13 -6.89 0.31
N GLU A 57 -7.12 -7.66 0.68
CA GLU A 57 -6.08 -7.22 1.63
C GLU A 57 -5.32 -6.00 1.11
N ALA A 58 -4.91 -6.00 -0.17
CA ALA A 58 -4.22 -4.87 -0.78
C ALA A 58 -5.10 -3.60 -0.77
N GLY A 59 -6.40 -3.71 -1.06
CA GLY A 59 -7.34 -2.59 -0.95
C GLY A 59 -7.49 -2.05 0.47
N GLU A 60 -7.53 -2.94 1.47
CA GLU A 60 -7.57 -2.57 2.89
C GLU A 60 -6.28 -1.84 3.31
N LEU A 61 -5.11 -2.31 2.88
CA LEU A 61 -3.82 -1.66 3.14
C LEU A 61 -3.74 -0.27 2.51
N THR A 62 -4.15 -0.11 1.25
CA THR A 62 -4.23 1.19 0.56
C THR A 62 -5.13 2.16 1.32
N ALA A 63 -6.29 1.72 1.80
CA ALA A 63 -7.19 2.54 2.61
C ALA A 63 -6.58 2.96 3.96
N ILE A 64 -5.86 2.05 4.63
CA ILE A 64 -5.15 2.33 5.89
C ILE A 64 -4.05 3.39 5.67
N PHE A 65 -3.23 3.25 4.63
CA PHE A 65 -2.14 4.19 4.34
C PHE A 65 -2.67 5.56 3.92
N LEU A 66 -3.74 5.62 3.13
CA LEU A 66 -4.43 6.86 2.78
C LEU A 66 -4.95 7.58 4.04
N SER A 67 -5.62 6.84 4.93
CA SER A 67 -6.16 7.37 6.18
C SER A 67 -5.04 7.87 7.12
N SER A 68 -3.94 7.13 7.18
CA SER A 68 -2.74 7.50 7.95
C SER A 68 -2.12 8.80 7.43
N ARG A 69 -2.00 8.94 6.10
CA ARG A 69 -1.51 10.16 5.44
C ARG A 69 -2.41 11.36 5.73
N ASN A 70 -3.72 11.19 5.61
CA ASN A 70 -4.69 12.26 5.83
C ASN A 70 -4.71 12.73 7.29
N THR A 71 -4.61 11.79 8.23
CA THR A 71 -4.53 12.09 9.67
C THR A 71 -3.24 12.83 9.99
N ALA A 72 -2.11 12.43 9.40
CA ALA A 72 -0.84 13.10 9.60
C ALA A 72 -0.75 14.47 8.90
N LYS A 73 -1.61 14.78 7.91
CA LYS A 73 -1.63 16.11 7.25
C LYS A 73 -2.47 17.14 8.01
N LYS A 74 -3.44 16.73 8.82
CA LYS A 74 -4.13 17.62 9.78
C LYS A 74 -3.15 18.11 10.84
#